data_AF-A0A376AHQ0-F1
#
_entry.id   AF-A0A376AHQ0-F1
#
_cell.length_a   1.000
_cell.length_b   1.000
_cell.length_c   1.000
_cell.angle_alpha   90.00
_cell.angle_beta   90.00
_cell.angle_gamma   90.00
#
_symmetry.space_group_name_H-M   'P 1'
#
loop_
_entity.id
_entity.type
_entity.pdbx_description
1 polymer ?
#
loop_
_entity_poly.entity_id
_entity_poly.type
_entity_poly.pdbx_seq_one_letter_code
_entity_poly.pdbx_strand_id
1 'polypeptide(L)' 'MALAGAGEFTVAHPSCHLLTNIAVVERFLPVRFGLIETDGVTRVSIE' A
#
# COMPACT_ATOMS: atom_id res chain seq x y z
N MET A 1 2.85 8.74 -2.56
CA MET A 1 3.52 7.58 -3.18
C MET A 1 2.84 7.20 -4.49
N ALA A 2 1.54 6.88 -4.54
CA ALA A 2 0.89 6.45 -5.79
C ALA A 2 1.05 7.42 -6.99
N LEU A 3 0.84 8.73 -6.79
CA LEU A 3 1.05 9.73 -7.84
C LEU A 3 2.52 9.89 -8.28
N ALA A 4 3.45 9.47 -7.42
CA ALA A 4 4.87 9.43 -7.76
C ALA A 4 5.26 8.12 -8.49
N GLY A 5 4.35 7.14 -8.57
CA GLY A 5 4.56 5.86 -9.24
C GLY A 5 5.45 4.86 -8.50
N ALA A 6 6.01 5.22 -7.34
CA ALA A 6 6.88 4.35 -6.56
C ALA A 6 6.92 4.76 -5.08
N GLY A 7 7.47 3.87 -4.25
CA GLY A 7 7.78 4.13 -2.84
C GLY A 7 7.26 3.03 -1.91
N GLU A 8 7.75 3.03 -0.68
CA GLU A 8 7.32 2.08 0.34
C GLU A 8 7.34 2.69 1.75
N PHE A 9 6.56 2.09 2.66
CA PHE A 9 6.57 2.39 4.08
C PHE A 9 6.20 1.16 4.91
N THR A 10 6.45 1.21 6.21
CA THR A 10 6.07 0.16 7.17
C THR A 10 4.95 0.65 8.09
N VAL A 11 4.03 -0.26 8.43
CA VAL A 11 2.96 -0.05 9.41
C VAL A 11 2.80 -1.30 10.25
N ALA A 12 2.50 -1.18 11.55
CA ALA A 12 2.28 -2.35 12.41
C ALA A 12 1.12 -3.22 11.87
N HIS A 13 -0.08 -2.64 11.73
CA HIS A 13 -1.25 -3.34 11.20
C HIS A 13 -1.97 -2.47 10.15
N PRO A 14 -2.27 -3.00 8.95
CA PRO A 14 -3.05 -2.29 7.95
C PRO A 14 -4.45 -1.94 8.48
N SER A 15 -4.79 -0.66 8.49
CA SER A 15 -6.13 -0.21 8.87
C SER A 15 -7.14 -0.42 7.74
N CYS A 16 -8.43 -0.44 8.07
CA CYS A 16 -9.51 -0.47 7.08
C CYS A 16 -9.44 0.71 6.09
N HIS A 17 -8.98 1.87 6.55
CA HIS A 17 -8.75 3.05 5.71
C HIS A 17 -7.61 2.83 4.71
N LEU A 18 -6.51 2.22 5.14
CA LEU A 18 -5.40 1.93 4.25
C LEU A 18 -5.84 0.98 3.12
N LEU A 19 -6.54 -0.10 3.47
CA LEU A 19 -7.03 -1.08 2.49
C LEU A 19 -8.04 -0.46 1.52
N THR A 20 -8.96 0.37 2.02
CA THR A 20 -9.93 1.08 1.18
C THR A 20 -9.25 2.06 0.23
N ASN A 21 -8.26 2.82 0.72
CA ASN A 21 -7.51 3.76 -0.10
C ASN A 21 -6.73 3.03 -1.21
N ILE A 22 -6.09 1.91 -0.91
CA ILE A 22 -5.43 1.06 -1.92
C ILE A 22 -6.44 0.63 -2.99
N ALA A 23 -7.58 0.06 -2.58
CA ALA A 23 -8.60 -0.40 -3.51
C ALA A 23 -9.18 0.72 -4.39
N VAL A 24 -9.33 1.94 -3.85
CA VAL A 24 -9.74 3.11 -4.64
C VAL A 24 -8.62 3.51 -5.60
N VAL A 25 -7.38 3.65 -5.12
CA VAL A 25 -6.25 4.10 -5.95
C VAL A 25 -6.02 3.16 -7.14
N GLU A 26 -6.02 1.84 -6.93
CA GLU A 26 -5.79 0.85 -8.00
C GLU A 26 -6.88 0.84 -9.09
N ARG A 27 -8.05 1.43 -8.82
CA ARG A 27 -9.12 1.63 -9.81
C ARG A 27 -8.90 2.86 -10.70
N PHE A 28 -8.18 3.86 -10.21
CA PHE A 28 -8.01 5.14 -10.91
C PHE A 28 -6.61 5.33 -11.49
N LEU A 29 -5.60 4.71 -10.89
CA LEU A 29 -4.21 4.84 -11.28
C LEU A 29 -3.63 3.50 -11.73
N PRO A 30 -2.73 3.48 -12.72
CA PRO A 30 -2.07 2.27 -13.22
C PRO A 30 -0.92 1.85 -12.30
N VAL A 31 -1.19 1.67 -11.01
CA VAL A 31 -0.23 1.22 -9.99
C VAL A 31 -0.76 -0.01 -9.26
N ARG A 32 0.13 -0.76 -8.62
CA ARG A 32 -0.23 -1.88 -7.73
C ARG A 32 0.44 -1.73 -6.38
N PHE A 33 -0.28 -2.12 -5.33
CA PHE A 33 0.26 -2.13 -3.97
C PHE A 33 0.64 -3.55 -3.56
N GLY A 34 1.89 -3.74 -3.13
CA GLY A 34 2.36 -4.94 -2.45
C GLY A 34 2.25 -4.78 -0.93
N LEU A 35 1.71 -5.80 -0.24
CA LEU A 35 1.71 -5.86 1.23
C LEU A 35 2.41 -7.15 1.67
N ILE A 36 3.47 -7.01 2.46
CA ILE A 36 4.23 -8.14 3.01
C ILE A 36 4.34 -7.94 4.52
N GLU A 37 3.80 -8.89 5.29
CA GLU A 37 3.95 -8.90 6.75
C GLU A 37 5.20 -9.68 7.15
N THR A 38 6.02 -9.12 8.03
CA THR A 38 7.20 -9.74 8.62
C THR A 38 7.33 -9.26 10.06
N ASP A 39 7.41 -10.21 11.00
CA ASP A 39 7.56 -9.94 12.44
C ASP A 39 6.54 -8.93 13.01
N GLY A 40 5.28 -9.01 12.55
CA GLY A 40 4.19 -8.14 13.02
C GLY A 40 4.21 -6.71 12.45
N VAL A 41 5.03 -6.46 11.42
CA VAL A 41 5.06 -5.22 10.67
C VAL A 41 4.76 -5.51 9.20
N THR A 42 3.82 -4.78 8.63
CA THR A 42 3.52 -4.83 7.21
C THR A 42 4.32 -3.78 6.45
N ARG A 43 5.13 -4.20 5.49
CA ARG A 43 5.68 -3.34 4.46
C ARG A 43 4.66 -3.16 3.33
N VAL A 44 4.38 -1.92 2.98
CA VAL A 44 3.50 -1.52 1.88
C VAL A 44 4.37 -0.87 0.80
N SER A 45 4.40 -1.45 -0.40
CA SER A 45 5.19 -0.95 -1.54
C SER A 45 4.30 -0.66 -2.75
N ILE A 46 4.73 0.25 -3.62
CA ILE A 46 4.08 0.54 -4.91
C ILE A 46 4.99 0.12 -6.04
N GLU A 47 4.42 -0.65 -6.97
CA GLU A 47 4.98 -1.02 -8.27
C GLU A 47 4.22 -0.34 -9.42
#